data_AF-A0A950U2B9-F1
#
_entry.id   AF-A0A950U2B9-F1
#
_cell.length_a   1.000
_cell.length_b   1.000
_cell.length_c   1.000
_cell.angle_alpha   90.00
_cell.angle_beta   90.00
_cell.angle_gamma   90.00
#
_symmetry.space_group_name_H-M   'P 1'
#
loop_
_entity.id
_entity.type
_entity.pdbx_description
1 polymer ?
#
loop_
_entity_poly.entity_id
_entity_poly.type
_entity_poly.pdbx_seq_one_letter_code
_entity_poly.pdbx_strand_id
1 'polypeptide(L)'
;MPEVTKATFNLPSAELDQLKQLAKRRSISVTQALRQAIVSELFLQRIADRGAKLLVQEPDGTLQQLVFNQTEATMPDAHSEPAHA
;
A
#
# COMPACT_ATOMS: atom_id res chain seq x y z
N MET A 1 -6.55 24.17 -8.84
CA MET A 1 -7.07 22.79 -8.96
C MET A 1 -5.87 21.87 -9.01
N PRO A 2 -5.83 20.75 -8.27
CA PRO A 2 -4.69 19.84 -8.33
C PRO A 2 -4.54 19.27 -9.75
N GLU A 3 -3.31 19.10 -10.21
CA GLU A 3 -3.01 18.44 -11.48
C GLU A 3 -3.47 16.97 -11.40
N VAL A 4 -4.17 16.49 -12.44
CA VAL A 4 -4.70 15.12 -12.49
C VAL A 4 -3.99 14.37 -13.60
N THR A 5 -3.24 13.33 -13.23
CA THR A 5 -2.55 12.43 -14.16
C THR A 5 -3.26 11.09 -14.23
N LYS A 6 -3.46 10.55 -15.44
CA LYS A 6 -3.94 9.19 -15.64
C LYS A 6 -2.77 8.22 -15.52
N ALA A 7 -2.92 7.19 -14.69
CA ALA A 7 -1.95 6.12 -14.58
C ALA A 7 -2.65 4.75 -14.71
N THR A 8 -1.98 3.79 -15.31
CA THR A 8 -2.45 2.41 -15.52
C THR A 8 -1.43 1.46 -14.92
N PHE A 9 -1.90 0.53 -14.10
CA PHE A 9 -1.05 -0.44 -13.42
C PHE A 9 -1.67 -1.83 -13.55
N ASN A 10 -0.83 -2.85 -13.63
CA ASN A 10 -1.29 -4.23 -13.51
C ASN A 10 -1.31 -4.60 -12.03
N LEU A 11 -2.49 -4.90 -11.51
CA LEU A 11 -2.66 -5.42 -10.16
C LEU A 11 -3.12 -6.87 -10.24
N PRO A 12 -2.64 -7.75 -9.36
CA PRO A 12 -3.25 -9.06 -9.16
C PRO A 12 -4.75 -8.92 -8.89
N SER A 13 -5.53 -9.84 -9.45
CA SER A 13 -6.99 -9.81 -9.35
C SER A 13 -7.47 -9.81 -7.90
N ALA A 14 -6.77 -10.52 -7.02
CA ALA A 14 -7.04 -10.56 -5.58
C ALA A 14 -6.89 -9.18 -4.91
N GLU A 15 -5.84 -8.43 -5.24
CA GLU A 15 -5.60 -7.08 -4.68
C GLU A 15 -6.64 -6.08 -5.19
N LEU A 16 -7.01 -6.17 -6.46
CA LEU A 16 -8.08 -5.34 -7.02
C LEU A 16 -9.42 -5.60 -6.33
N ASP A 17 -9.71 -6.86 -5.98
CA ASP A 17 -10.93 -7.21 -5.25
C ASP A 17 -10.92 -6.64 -3.82
N GLN A 18 -9.80 -6.74 -3.10
CA GLN A 18 -9.62 -6.12 -1.79
C GLN A 18 -9.85 -4.59 -1.84
N LEU A 19 -9.32 -3.92 -2.86
CA LEU A 19 -9.53 -2.48 -3.05
C LEU A 19 -11.01 -2.14 -3.32
N LYS A 20 -11.71 -2.96 -4.11
CA LYS A 20 -13.16 -2.81 -4.34
C LYS A 20 -13.96 -3.02 -3.07
N GLN A 21 -13.60 -4.01 -2.25
CA GLN A 21 -14.24 -4.26 -0.96
C GLN A 21 -14.02 -3.09 0.00
N LEU A 22 -12.81 -2.53 0.05
CA LEU A 22 -12.51 -1.33 0.85
C LEU A 22 -13.38 -0.14 0.42
N ALA A 23 -13.49 0.09 -0.90
CA ALA A 23 -14.32 1.14 -1.46
C ALA A 23 -15.81 0.94 -1.09
N LYS A 24 -16.32 -0.29 -1.20
CA LYS A 24 -17.69 -0.66 -0.82
C LYS A 24 -17.95 -0.44 0.67
N ARG A 25 -17.06 -0.91 1.55
CA ARG A 25 -17.18 -0.75 3.01
C ARG A 25 -17.23 0.72 3.45
N ARG A 26 -16.54 1.60 2.71
CA ARG A 26 -16.48 3.04 3.00
C ARG A 26 -17.48 3.85 2.18
N SER A 27 -18.29 3.22 1.32
CA SER A 27 -19.22 3.89 0.40
C SER A 27 -18.55 4.97 -0.46
N ILE A 28 -17.34 4.70 -0.98
CA ILE A 28 -16.57 5.60 -1.83
C ILE A 28 -16.20 4.94 -3.16
N SER A 29 -15.69 5.72 -4.12
CA SER A 29 -15.17 5.16 -5.37
C SER A 29 -13.84 4.43 -5.17
N VAL A 30 -13.53 3.49 -6.06
CA VAL A 30 -12.26 2.73 -6.05
C VAL A 30 -11.05 3.68 -6.11
N THR A 31 -11.13 4.74 -6.91
CA THR A 31 -10.07 5.76 -7.00
C THR A 31 -9.87 6.53 -5.70
N GLN A 32 -10.96 6.85 -4.99
CA GLN A 32 -10.87 7.51 -3.68
C GLN A 32 -10.31 6.54 -2.63
N ALA A 33 -10.69 5.27 -2.67
CA ALA A 33 -10.12 4.24 -1.80
C ALA A 33 -8.62 4.09 -2.03
N LEU A 34 -8.16 4.06 -3.30
CA LEU A 34 -6.75 4.02 -3.66
C LEU A 34 -6.00 5.24 -3.14
N ARG A 35 -6.55 6.45 -3.34
CA ARG A 35 -5.97 7.69 -2.82
C ARG A 35 -5.83 7.64 -1.30
N GLN A 36 -6.86 7.20 -0.59
CA GLN A 36 -6.81 7.08 0.86
C GLN A 36 -5.77 6.05 1.31
N ALA A 37 -5.67 4.90 0.62
CA ALA A 37 -4.68 3.89 0.92
C ALA A 37 -3.24 4.44 0.78
N ILE A 38 -2.96 5.16 -0.31
CA ILE A 38 -1.65 5.81 -0.53
C ILE A 38 -1.33 6.81 0.59
N VAL A 39 -2.28 7.68 0.94
CA VAL A 39 -2.06 8.69 2.00
C VAL A 39 -1.82 8.03 3.36
N SER A 40 -2.60 6.99 3.69
CA SER A 40 -2.43 6.24 4.93
C SER A 40 -1.06 5.56 4.99
N GLU A 41 -0.64 4.90 3.91
CA GLU A 41 0.65 4.22 3.83
C GLU A 41 1.82 5.20 4.01
N LEU A 42 1.81 6.33 3.28
CA LEU A 42 2.84 7.36 3.40
C LEU A 42 2.91 7.96 4.81
N PHE A 43 1.78 8.09 5.49
CA PHE A 43 1.74 8.56 6.87
C PHE A 43 2.37 7.54 7.83
N LEU A 44 2.01 6.27 7.70
CA LEU A 44 2.54 5.19 8.52
C LEU A 44 4.04 5.00 8.30
N GLN A 45 4.50 5.01 7.05
CA GLN A 45 5.93 4.97 6.71
C GLN A 45 6.68 6.15 7.32
N ARG A 46 6.18 7.38 7.16
CA ARG A 46 6.82 8.56 7.76
C ARG A 46 6.96 8.47 9.28
N ILE A 47 5.99 7.87 9.96
CA ILE A 47 6.06 7.62 11.41
C ILE A 47 7.15 6.59 11.71
N ALA A 48 7.16 5.48 10.96
CA ALA A 48 8.15 4.42 11.12
C ALA A 48 9.58 4.91 10.85
N ASP A 49 9.81 5.69 9.78
CA ASP A 49 11.10 6.28 9.42
C ASP A 49 11.66 7.24 10.50
N ARG A 50 10.77 7.87 11.27
CA ARG A 50 11.17 8.72 12.41
C ARG A 50 11.53 7.90 13.66
N GLY A 51 11.45 6.58 13.60
CA GLY A 51 11.66 5.68 14.73
C GLY A 51 10.50 5.67 15.74
N ALA A 52 9.34 6.21 15.37
CA ALA A 52 8.17 6.20 16.25
C ALA A 52 7.52 4.81 16.27
N LYS A 53 7.03 4.41 17.45
CA LYS A 53 6.35 3.12 17.65
C LYS A 53 4.87 3.26 17.35
N LEU A 54 4.34 2.40 16.49
CA LEU A 54 2.91 2.26 16.27
C LEU A 54 2.35 1.19 17.20
N LEU A 55 1.38 1.58 18.02
CA LEU A 55 0.71 0.69 18.95
C LEU A 55 -0.75 0.52 18.53
N VAL A 56 -1.20 -0.73 18.46
CA VAL A 56 -2.61 -1.09 18.30
C VAL A 56 -3.12 -1.52 19.67
N GLN A 57 -4.23 -0.92 20.10
CA GLN A 57 -4.93 -1.34 21.31
C GLN A 57 -6.16 -2.14 20.90
N GLU A 58 -6.19 -3.40 21.31
CA GLU A 58 -7.34 -4.27 21.12
C GLU A 58 -8.49 -3.88 22.08
N PRO A 59 -9.74 -4.25 21.78
CA PRO A 59 -10.89 -3.93 22.63
C PRO A 59 -10.77 -4.46 24.07
N ASP A 60 -10.04 -5.56 24.27
CA ASP A 60 -9.72 -6.15 25.57
C ASP A 60 -8.61 -5.42 26.34
N GLY A 61 -8.02 -4.39 25.74
CA GLY A 61 -6.98 -3.55 26.34
C GLY A 61 -5.55 -4.01 26.06
N THR A 62 -5.35 -5.15 25.38
CA THR A 62 -4.03 -5.61 24.95
C THR A 62 -3.39 -4.61 23.99
N LEU A 63 -2.13 -4.26 24.24
CA LEU A 63 -1.31 -3.41 23.36
C LEU A 63 -0.37 -4.28 22.53
N GLN A 64 -0.41 -4.09 21.21
CA GLN A 64 0.50 -4.73 20.27
C GLN A 64 1.28 -3.67 19.49
N GLN A 65 2.58 -3.91 19.28
CA GLN A 65 3.40 -3.03 18.44
C GLN A 65 3.34 -3.50 16.98
N LEU A 66 2.99 -2.59 16.08
CA LEU A 66 3.05 -2.84 14.64
C LEU A 66 4.49 -2.63 14.15
N VAL A 67 5.04 -3.65 13.50
CA VAL A 67 6.37 -3.61 12.87
C VAL A 67 6.19 -3.83 11.37
N PHE A 68 6.63 -2.86 10.56
CA PHE A 68 6.62 -3.00 9.11
C PHE A 68 7.89 -3.75 8.68
N ASN A 69 7.76 -5.04 8.35
CA ASN A 69 8.79 -5.73 7.60
C ASN A 69 8.61 -5.37 6.13
N GLN A 70 9.55 -4.62 5.56
CA GLN A 70 9.59 -4.41 4.13
C GLN A 70 9.94 -5.75 3.48
N THR A 71 8.93 -6.48 3.01
CA THR A 71 9.18 -7.50 2.01
C THR A 71 9.60 -6.74 0.77
N GLU A 72 10.90 -6.72 0.49
CA GLU A 72 11.41 -6.40 -0.84
C GLU A 72 10.57 -7.22 -1.81
N ALA A 73 9.69 -6.54 -2.55
CA ALA A 73 9.21 -7.11 -3.78
C ALA A 73 10.47 -7.33 -4.62
N THR A 74 10.93 -8.58 -4.71
CA THR A 74 11.84 -9.00 -5.77
C THR A 74 11.18 -8.54 -7.06
N MET A 75 11.60 -7.37 -7.54
CA MET A 75 11.39 -6.98 -8.91
C MET A 75 12.16 -8.03 -9.71
N PRO A 76 11.50 -8.92 -10.47
CA PRO A 76 12.24 -9.80 -11.36
C PRO A 76 13.05 -8.90 -12.29
N ASP A 77 14.36 -9.14 -12.27
CA ASP A 77 15.38 -8.46 -13.03
C ASP A 77 14.93 -8.27 -14.49
N ALA A 78 14.49 -7.06 -14.83
CA ALA A 78 14.11 -6.71 -16.18
C ALA A 78 15.37 -6.31 -16.96
N HIS A 79 16.31 -7.24 -17.16
CA HIS A 79 17.30 -7.24 -18.24
C HIS A 79 18.07 -8.57 -18.28
N SER A 80 17.46 -9.60 -18.87
CA SER A 80 18.21 -10.72 -19.45
C SER A 80 18.04 -10.67 -20.97
N GLU A 81 18.68 -9.69 -21.60
CA GLU A 81 19.13 -9.83 -22.99
C GLU A 81 20.55 -10.40 -22.95
N PRO A 82 20.79 -11.66 -23.33
CA PRO A 82 22.12 -12.04 -23.77
C PRO A 82 22.31 -11.50 -25.19
N ALA A 83 23.02 -10.38 -25.28
CA ALA A 83 23.81 -10.07 -26.45
C ALA A 83 25.00 -11.05 -26.53
N HIS A 84 25.38 -11.38 -27.77
CA HIS A 84 26.49 -12.24 -28.22
C HIS A 84 26.20 -13.75 -28.24
N ALA A 85 26.50 -14.49 -29.32
CA ALA A 85 27.45 -14.27 -30.42
C ALA A 85 26.96 -14.89 -31.74
#